data_AF-A0A8S3TYV6-F1
#
_entry.id   AF-A0A8S3TYV6-F1
#
_cell.length_a   1.000
_cell.length_b   1.000
_cell.length_c   1.000
_cell.angle_alpha   90.00
_cell.angle_beta   90.00
_cell.angle_gamma   90.00
#
_symmetry.space_group_name_H-M   'P 1'
#
loop_
_entity.id
_entity.type
_entity.pdbx_description
1 polymer ?
#
loop_
_entity_poly.entity_id
_entity_poly.type
_entity_poly.pdbx_seq_one_letter_code
_entity_poly.pdbx_strand_id
1 'polypeptide(L)'
;MDDIDLLEWDPIFLTQSTYSQVSEEKESDILSYFDLKPSDNDLEITRHQFRHGQPETVKSLQNKIEESVPKNSVKKYKWGYNAFNSWQAERRLRPISDNLEISPNCLQKDLVHMDKTELSTSLQYFIAEAKKKDGGTYPSNSIYDLFSSIQGYIRHQKSSSINFFTDPEFLRARQVLDAVMKERATEGLGANTRKQADVISVDEETSLYDKGILGVDNPQQLLDTLLYLCGLHFALRGGTEHRRLRLNSNPQITGPFQDKDAKLRYLLYKEDVSKANAGGLKHRKVVPKCVRAFENPENRNK
;
A
#
# COMPACT_ATOMS: atom_id res chain seq x y z
N MET A 1 -3.67 -45.12 -49.39
CA MET A 1 -4.95 -45.64 -48.90
C MET A 1 -4.99 -45.28 -47.44
N ASP A 2 -5.94 -44.40 -47.15
CA ASP A 2 -6.44 -43.95 -45.86
C ASP A 2 -5.68 -42.86 -45.08
N ASP A 3 -6.41 -41.73 -45.04
CA ASP A 3 -6.30 -40.50 -44.27
C ASP A 3 -6.37 -40.70 -42.74
N ILE A 4 -5.92 -39.70 -41.98
CA ILE A 4 -6.79 -38.77 -41.22
C ILE A 4 -5.95 -37.80 -40.35
N ASP A 5 -6.17 -36.52 -40.65
CA ASP A 5 -6.17 -35.27 -39.86
C ASP A 5 -4.95 -34.79 -39.05
N LEU A 6 -4.25 -33.84 -39.69
CA LEU A 6 -3.47 -32.77 -39.09
C LEU A 6 -4.40 -31.60 -38.70
N LEU A 7 -4.53 -31.34 -37.40
CA LEU A 7 -5.10 -30.10 -36.88
C LEU A 7 -4.04 -28.98 -36.92
N GLU A 8 -3.94 -28.30 -38.06
CA GLU A 8 -3.20 -27.04 -38.18
C GLU A 8 -4.00 -25.90 -37.52
N TRP A 9 -3.33 -25.17 -36.64
CA TRP A 9 -3.86 -23.96 -36.00
C TRP A 9 -3.68 -22.78 -36.94
N ASP A 10 -4.77 -22.29 -37.53
CA ASP A 10 -4.75 -21.05 -38.31
C ASP A 10 -4.65 -19.81 -37.40
N PRO A 11 -3.69 -18.90 -37.63
CA PRO A 11 -3.61 -17.62 -36.94
C PRO A 11 -4.68 -16.66 -37.47
N ILE A 12 -5.60 -16.24 -36.62
CA ILE A 12 -6.59 -15.21 -36.93
C ILE A 12 -5.85 -13.88 -37.13
N PHE A 13 -5.70 -13.48 -38.40
CA PHE A 13 -5.31 -12.14 -38.80
C PHE A 13 -6.44 -11.16 -38.44
N LEU A 14 -6.16 -10.20 -37.56
CA LEU A 14 -6.95 -8.98 -37.41
C LEU A 14 -6.78 -8.14 -38.68
N THR A 15 -7.73 -8.22 -39.60
CA THR A 15 -7.77 -7.34 -40.78
C THR A 15 -8.25 -5.94 -40.38
N GLN A 16 -7.66 -4.96 -41.06
CA GLN A 16 -7.90 -3.53 -40.89
C GLN A 16 -9.38 -3.19 -41.07
N SER A 17 -9.88 -2.29 -40.22
CA SER A 17 -11.20 -1.69 -40.31
C SER A 17 -11.36 -0.96 -41.65
N THR A 18 -12.19 -1.50 -42.54
CA THR A 18 -12.75 -0.76 -43.67
C THR A 18 -13.85 0.15 -43.11
N TYR A 19 -13.52 1.40 -42.85
CA TYR A 19 -14.49 2.42 -42.47
C TYR A 19 -15.30 2.82 -43.71
N SER A 20 -16.35 2.06 -44.03
CA SER A 20 -17.36 2.53 -44.97
C SER A 20 -18.24 3.55 -44.26
N GLN A 21 -18.27 4.79 -44.77
CA GLN A 21 -19.20 5.81 -44.32
C GLN A 21 -20.64 5.30 -44.56
N VAL A 22 -21.31 4.91 -43.48
CA VAL A 22 -22.75 4.65 -43.52
C VAL A 22 -23.45 6.00 -43.45
N SER A 23 -24.30 6.27 -44.44
CA SER A 23 -25.13 7.46 -44.56
C SER A 23 -26.09 7.62 -43.38
N GLU A 24 -26.26 8.86 -42.91
CA GLU A 24 -27.07 9.27 -41.75
C GLU A 24 -28.55 8.83 -41.79
N GLU A 25 -29.07 8.36 -42.93
CA GLU A 25 -30.47 7.92 -43.08
C GLU A 25 -30.79 6.55 -42.46
N LYS A 26 -29.81 5.78 -41.95
CA LYS A 26 -30.05 4.46 -41.33
C LYS A 26 -29.99 4.42 -39.80
N GLU A 27 -29.61 5.52 -39.14
CA GLU A 27 -29.57 5.58 -37.66
C GLU A 27 -30.98 5.69 -37.03
N SER A 28 -31.94 6.28 -37.75
CA SER A 28 -33.32 6.43 -37.25
C SER A 28 -34.05 5.08 -37.11
N ASP A 29 -33.77 4.12 -37.98
CA ASP A 29 -34.44 2.81 -37.96
C ASP A 29 -33.91 1.91 -36.83
N ILE A 30 -32.63 2.04 -36.45
CA ILE A 30 -32.04 1.26 -35.35
C ILE A 30 -32.56 1.75 -33.99
N LEU A 31 -32.77 3.05 -33.83
CA LEU A 31 -33.30 3.63 -32.59
C LEU A 31 -34.77 3.26 -32.35
N SER A 32 -35.54 3.00 -33.41
CA SER A 32 -36.94 2.55 -33.28
C SER A 32 -37.06 1.13 -32.70
N TYR A 33 -36.00 0.31 -32.79
CA TYR A 33 -36.00 -1.08 -32.28
C TYR A 33 -35.74 -1.16 -30.76
N PHE A 34 -35.27 -0.07 -30.15
CA PHE A 34 -34.98 0.01 -28.71
C PHE A 34 -36.06 0.76 -27.90
N ASP A 35 -37.10 1.29 -28.55
CA ASP A 35 -38.25 1.92 -27.90
C ASP A 35 -39.28 0.88 -27.38
N LEU A 36 -38.78 -0.14 -26.68
CA LEU A 36 -39.63 -0.95 -25.79
C LEU A 36 -39.95 -0.10 -24.56
N LYS A 37 -41.07 0.64 -24.62
CA LYS A 37 -41.66 1.20 -23.40
C LYS A 37 -41.96 0.03 -22.45
N PRO A 38 -41.43 0.04 -21.20
CA PRO A 38 -41.78 -0.98 -20.24
C PRO A 38 -43.30 -1.00 -20.06
N SER A 39 -43.91 -2.19 -20.10
CA SER A 39 -45.33 -2.33 -19.79
C SER A 39 -45.55 -2.00 -18.31
N ASP A 40 -46.77 -1.61 -17.92
CA ASP A 40 -47.08 -1.31 -16.51
C ASP A 40 -46.80 -2.50 -15.56
N ASN A 41 -46.74 -3.74 -16.08
CA ASN A 41 -46.31 -4.93 -15.33
C ASN A 41 -44.79 -4.99 -15.05
N ASP A 42 -43.95 -4.32 -15.84
CA ASP A 42 -42.49 -4.29 -15.66
C ASP A 42 -42.06 -3.34 -14.53
N LEU A 43 -42.94 -2.39 -14.17
CA LEU A 43 -42.76 -1.48 -13.03
C LEU A 43 -43.14 -2.11 -11.68
N GLU A 44 -43.86 -3.24 -11.71
CA GLU A 44 -44.19 -4.08 -10.56
C GLU A 44 -43.13 -5.15 -10.24
N ILE A 45 -41.96 -5.08 -10.87
CA ILE A 45 -40.74 -5.72 -10.36
C ILE A 45 -40.33 -4.95 -9.10
N THR A 46 -41.04 -5.31 -8.03
CA THR A 46 -40.89 -4.84 -6.67
C THR A 46 -39.42 -4.78 -6.27
N ARG A 47 -39.08 -3.78 -5.45
CA ARG A 47 -37.76 -3.46 -4.86
C ARG A 47 -37.04 -4.63 -4.14
N HIS A 48 -37.53 -5.85 -4.25
CA HIS A 48 -37.02 -7.09 -3.66
C HIS A 48 -36.43 -8.09 -4.67
N GLN A 49 -36.34 -7.76 -5.97
CA GLN A 49 -35.81 -8.70 -6.99
C GLN A 49 -34.42 -8.38 -7.55
N PHE A 50 -33.80 -7.25 -7.20
CA PHE A 50 -32.43 -6.97 -7.65
C PHE A 50 -31.41 -7.71 -6.78
N ARG A 51 -30.78 -8.76 -7.35
CA ARG A 51 -29.63 -9.46 -6.74
C ARG A 51 -28.47 -8.50 -6.44
N HIS A 52 -28.34 -7.45 -7.25
CA HIS A 52 -27.24 -6.50 -7.20
C HIS A 52 -27.59 -5.26 -6.37
N GLY A 53 -26.56 -4.65 -5.77
CA GLY A 53 -26.71 -3.39 -5.05
C GLY A 53 -27.09 -2.23 -5.98
N GLN A 54 -27.42 -1.08 -5.38
CA GLN A 54 -27.74 0.13 -6.13
C GLN A 54 -26.56 0.58 -7.00
N PRO A 55 -26.81 1.16 -8.20
CA PRO A 55 -25.75 1.68 -9.06
C PRO A 55 -24.87 2.71 -8.33
N GLU A 56 -23.55 2.52 -8.42
CA GLU A 56 -22.56 3.41 -7.81
C GLU A 56 -22.36 4.67 -8.65
N THR A 57 -22.18 5.82 -8.01
CA THR A 57 -21.91 7.08 -8.72
C THR A 57 -20.45 7.17 -9.14
N VAL A 58 -20.16 7.91 -10.22
CA VAL A 58 -18.77 8.19 -10.66
C VAL A 58 -17.92 8.76 -9.52
N LYS A 59 -18.50 9.65 -8.71
CA LYS A 59 -17.83 10.23 -7.52
C LYS A 59 -17.50 9.17 -6.47
N SER A 60 -18.43 8.24 -6.19
CA SER A 60 -18.19 7.11 -5.27
C SER A 60 -17.05 6.22 -5.78
N LEU A 61 -17.03 5.94 -7.09
CA LEU A 61 -15.96 5.16 -7.71
C LEU A 61 -14.61 5.86 -7.63
N GLN A 62 -14.56 7.17 -7.90
CA GLN A 62 -13.33 7.97 -7.74
C GLN A 62 -12.81 7.93 -6.30
N ASN A 63 -13.70 8.12 -5.31
CA ASN A 63 -13.32 8.02 -3.90
C ASN A 63 -12.73 6.64 -3.57
N LYS A 64 -13.34 5.54 -4.07
CA LYS A 64 -12.80 4.18 -3.87
C LYS A 64 -11.42 3.99 -4.51
N ILE A 65 -11.17 4.62 -5.66
CA ILE A 65 -9.85 4.60 -6.32
C ILE A 65 -8.82 5.36 -5.46
N GLU A 66 -9.16 6.54 -4.97
CA GLU A 66 -8.27 7.33 -4.10
C GLU A 66 -7.97 6.61 -2.77
N GLU A 67 -9.00 6.02 -2.15
CA GLU A 67 -8.88 5.24 -0.91
C GLU A 67 -8.07 3.94 -1.09
N SER A 68 -7.95 3.44 -2.32
CA SER A 68 -7.13 2.26 -2.62
C SER A 68 -5.63 2.50 -2.37
N VAL A 69 -5.20 3.76 -2.36
CA VAL A 69 -3.81 4.13 -2.07
C VAL A 69 -3.64 4.35 -0.55
N PRO A 70 -2.74 3.62 0.12
CA PRO A 70 -2.53 3.81 1.55
C PRO A 70 -2.07 5.24 1.88
N LYS A 71 -2.69 5.87 2.90
CA LYS A 71 -2.34 7.23 3.36
C LYS A 71 -0.84 7.40 3.67
N ASN A 72 -0.20 6.36 4.20
CA ASN A 72 1.25 6.38 4.46
C ASN A 72 2.08 6.42 3.16
N SER A 73 1.64 5.73 2.12
CA SER A 73 2.27 5.80 0.80
C SER A 73 2.17 7.20 0.22
N VAL A 74 0.99 7.85 0.32
CA VAL A 74 0.82 9.25 -0.12
C VAL A 74 1.77 10.20 0.63
N LYS A 75 1.93 10.04 1.95
CA LYS A 75 2.91 10.81 2.73
C LYS A 75 4.34 10.57 2.24
N LYS A 76 4.70 9.32 1.97
CA LYS A 76 6.02 8.94 1.45
C LYS A 76 6.27 9.55 0.06
N TYR A 77 5.27 9.53 -0.83
CA TYR A 77 5.35 10.17 -2.14
C TYR A 77 5.60 11.67 -2.03
N LYS A 78 4.85 12.36 -1.18
CA LYS A 78 5.05 13.79 -0.90
C LYS A 78 6.45 14.07 -0.34
N TRP A 79 6.96 13.20 0.52
CA TRP A 79 8.32 13.34 1.04
C TRP A 79 9.38 13.26 -0.06
N GLY A 80 9.31 12.26 -0.95
CA GLY A 80 10.22 12.16 -2.09
C GLY A 80 10.11 13.35 -3.05
N TYR A 81 8.89 13.77 -3.37
CA TYR A 81 8.62 14.94 -4.21
C TYR A 81 9.21 16.22 -3.62
N ASN A 82 8.97 16.49 -2.34
CA ASN A 82 9.47 17.69 -1.67
C ASN A 82 11.00 17.70 -1.57
N ALA A 83 11.62 16.54 -1.30
CA ALA A 83 13.08 16.42 -1.27
C ALA A 83 13.69 16.73 -2.64
N PHE A 84 13.09 16.21 -3.72
CA PHE A 84 13.51 16.50 -5.08
C PHE A 84 13.36 17.98 -5.45
N ASN A 85 12.22 18.59 -5.13
CA ASN A 85 11.98 20.01 -5.42
C ASN A 85 12.93 20.94 -4.63
N SER A 86 13.23 20.60 -3.37
CA SER A 86 14.21 21.32 -2.57
C SER A 86 15.59 21.23 -3.22
N TRP A 87 16.00 20.03 -3.62
CA TRP A 87 17.25 19.81 -4.33
C TRP A 87 17.31 20.60 -5.64
N GLN A 88 16.27 20.56 -6.49
CA GLN A 88 16.23 21.35 -7.72
C GLN A 88 16.39 22.86 -7.43
N ALA A 89 15.68 23.38 -6.43
CA ALA A 89 15.77 24.79 -6.05
C ALA A 89 17.19 25.19 -5.62
N GLU A 90 17.83 24.38 -4.78
CA GLU A 90 19.22 24.61 -4.36
C GLU A 90 20.19 24.48 -5.53
N ARG A 91 19.99 23.48 -6.39
CA ARG A 91 20.90 23.21 -7.52
C ARG A 91 20.88 24.31 -8.56
N ARG A 92 19.73 24.97 -8.77
CA ARG A 92 19.58 26.16 -9.63
C ARG A 92 20.37 27.38 -9.15
N LEU A 93 20.67 27.46 -7.85
CA LEU A 93 21.44 28.57 -7.28
C LEU A 93 22.96 28.34 -7.34
N ARG A 94 23.40 27.12 -7.66
CA ARG A 94 24.82 26.77 -7.71
C ARG A 94 25.39 27.08 -9.10
N PRO A 95 26.61 27.66 -9.19
CA PRO A 95 27.29 27.87 -10.46
C PRO A 95 27.45 26.54 -11.21
N ILE A 96 27.16 26.55 -12.51
CA ILE A 96 27.50 25.43 -13.40
C ILE A 96 29.03 25.44 -13.54
N SER A 97 29.71 24.41 -13.06
CA SER A 97 31.13 24.21 -13.36
C SER A 97 31.29 23.71 -14.80
N ASP A 98 32.40 24.05 -15.45
CA ASP A 98 32.70 23.76 -16.87
C ASP A 98 32.54 22.29 -17.28
N ASN A 99 32.53 21.34 -16.34
CA ASN A 99 32.38 19.90 -16.59
C ASN A 99 30.99 19.32 -16.28
N LEU A 100 29.97 20.15 -16.05
CA LEU A 100 28.69 19.69 -15.47
C LEU A 100 27.47 20.27 -16.20
N GLU A 101 27.31 19.89 -17.48
CA GLU A 101 26.13 20.23 -18.27
C GLU A 101 24.93 19.36 -17.86
N ILE A 102 24.19 19.81 -16.84
CA ILE A 102 22.81 19.35 -16.61
C ILE A 102 21.89 20.13 -17.53
N SER A 103 21.08 19.44 -18.33
CA SER A 103 20.04 20.08 -19.13
C SER A 103 19.15 20.97 -18.26
N PRO A 104 18.89 22.24 -18.65
CA PRO A 104 18.02 23.15 -17.89
C PRO A 104 16.65 22.54 -17.56
N ASN A 105 16.13 21.69 -18.45
CA ASN A 105 14.85 20.99 -18.25
C ASN A 105 14.86 20.09 -17.00
N CYS A 106 16.01 19.48 -16.67
CA CYS A 106 16.18 18.63 -15.50
C CYS A 106 16.06 19.42 -14.18
N LEU A 107 16.30 20.73 -14.21
CA LEU A 107 16.29 21.61 -13.04
C LEU A 107 15.06 22.52 -12.96
N GLN A 108 14.36 22.74 -14.08
CA GLN A 108 13.25 23.69 -14.17
C GLN A 108 11.88 23.03 -14.30
N LYS A 109 11.78 21.87 -14.97
CA LYS A 109 10.51 21.16 -15.12
C LYS A 109 10.12 20.49 -13.81
N ASP A 110 8.81 20.42 -13.55
CA ASP A 110 8.26 19.56 -12.51
C ASP A 110 8.43 18.08 -12.90
N LEU A 111 8.68 17.21 -11.92
CA LEU A 111 8.82 15.76 -12.09
C LEU A 111 7.72 15.13 -12.96
N VAL A 112 6.50 15.63 -12.82
CA VAL A 112 5.36 15.13 -13.55
C VAL A 112 5.50 15.44 -15.04
N HIS A 113 6.11 16.55 -15.44
CA HIS A 113 6.18 16.98 -16.86
C HIS A 113 7.48 16.59 -17.58
N MET A 114 8.42 15.93 -16.91
CA MET A 114 9.65 15.41 -17.53
C MET A 114 9.38 14.19 -18.41
N ASP A 115 10.12 14.06 -19.50
CA ASP A 115 10.22 12.78 -20.22
C ASP A 115 11.11 11.78 -19.46
N LYS A 116 11.18 10.53 -19.93
CA LYS A 116 11.96 9.48 -19.26
C LYS A 116 13.47 9.77 -19.23
N THR A 117 14.00 10.42 -20.25
CA THR A 117 15.44 10.73 -20.37
C THR A 117 15.82 11.88 -19.45
N GLU A 118 15.03 12.95 -19.45
CA GLU A 118 15.13 14.09 -18.53
C GLU A 118 15.01 13.63 -17.09
N LEU A 119 14.04 12.75 -16.80
CA LEU A 119 13.81 12.22 -15.47
C LEU A 119 14.96 11.31 -15.01
N SER A 120 15.41 10.39 -15.85
CA SER A 120 16.56 9.51 -15.56
C SER A 120 17.83 10.32 -15.28
N THR A 121 18.07 11.38 -16.05
CA THR A 121 19.20 12.29 -15.83
C THR A 121 19.06 13.02 -14.51
N SER A 122 17.91 13.64 -14.24
CA SER A 122 17.64 14.35 -12.99
C SER A 122 17.80 13.46 -11.75
N LEU A 123 17.36 12.20 -11.84
CA LEU A 123 17.47 11.24 -10.76
C LEU A 123 18.92 10.87 -10.45
N GLN A 124 19.80 10.75 -11.45
CA GLN A 124 21.23 10.47 -11.22
C GLN A 124 21.86 11.55 -10.32
N TYR A 125 21.67 12.82 -10.68
CA TYR A 125 22.19 13.93 -9.89
C TYR A 125 21.53 14.05 -8.53
N PHE A 126 20.19 13.94 -8.47
CA PHE A 126 19.47 13.98 -7.21
C PHE A 126 19.97 12.90 -6.23
N ILE A 127 20.13 11.66 -6.68
CA ILE A 127 20.58 10.55 -5.83
C ILE A 127 21.99 10.78 -5.29
N ALA A 128 22.89 11.32 -6.12
CA ALA A 128 24.26 11.62 -5.72
C ALA A 128 24.36 12.81 -4.75
N GLU A 129 23.48 13.80 -4.90
CA GLU A 129 23.57 15.09 -4.19
C GLU A 129 22.59 15.22 -3.00
N ALA A 130 21.59 14.35 -2.88
CA ALA A 130 20.53 14.47 -1.88
C ALA A 130 21.04 14.46 -0.44
N LYS A 131 20.65 15.48 0.33
CA LYS A 131 20.93 15.61 1.75
C LYS A 131 19.66 15.85 2.56
N LYS A 132 19.73 15.51 3.84
CA LYS A 132 18.69 15.82 4.83
C LYS A 132 18.63 17.34 5.07
N LYS A 133 17.54 17.79 5.68
CA LYS A 133 17.34 19.20 6.07
C LYS A 133 18.40 19.72 7.05
N ASP A 134 18.98 18.84 7.86
CA ASP A 134 20.08 19.15 8.78
C ASP A 134 21.45 19.18 8.09
N GLY A 135 21.52 19.01 6.76
CA GLY A 135 22.75 18.92 5.98
C GLY A 135 23.44 17.55 6.04
N GLY A 136 22.92 16.62 6.84
CA GLY A 136 23.44 15.27 6.97
C GLY A 136 23.13 14.39 5.75
N THR A 137 23.97 13.38 5.53
CA THR A 137 23.79 12.41 4.46
C THR A 137 22.65 11.43 4.78
N TYR A 138 21.89 11.03 3.77
CA TYR A 138 20.88 9.98 3.89
C TYR A 138 21.55 8.59 3.98
N PRO A 139 21.09 7.70 4.88
CA PRO A 139 21.46 6.29 4.87
C PRO A 139 21.04 5.58 3.58
N SER A 140 21.67 4.44 3.25
CA SER A 140 21.41 3.68 2.01
C SER A 140 19.93 3.39 1.77
N ASN A 141 19.21 2.90 2.80
CA ASN A 141 17.78 2.60 2.70
C ASN A 141 16.92 3.87 2.50
N SER A 142 17.34 5.00 3.06
CA SER A 142 16.60 6.26 2.90
C SER A 142 16.73 6.82 1.47
N ILE A 143 17.90 6.68 0.84
CA ILE A 143 18.07 7.04 -0.57
C ILE A 143 17.22 6.13 -1.48
N TYR A 144 17.23 4.81 -1.25
CA TYR A 144 16.35 3.88 -1.95
C TYR A 144 14.86 4.25 -1.79
N ASP A 145 14.48 4.65 -0.58
CA ASP A 145 13.13 5.09 -0.27
C ASP A 145 12.78 6.39 -1.00
N LEU A 146 13.67 7.37 -1.11
CA LEU A 146 13.45 8.59 -1.91
C LEU A 146 13.20 8.23 -3.38
N PHE A 147 14.05 7.38 -3.96
CA PHE A 147 13.93 6.95 -5.35
C PHE A 147 12.57 6.26 -5.61
N SER A 148 12.18 5.34 -4.73
CA SER A 148 10.88 4.66 -4.78
C SER A 148 9.71 5.61 -4.56
N SER A 149 9.88 6.62 -3.71
CA SER A 149 8.85 7.62 -3.39
C SER A 149 8.54 8.52 -4.58
N ILE A 150 9.57 8.95 -5.32
CA ILE A 150 9.42 9.76 -6.52
C ILE A 150 8.67 8.98 -7.60
N GLN A 151 9.02 7.70 -7.83
CA GLN A 151 8.27 6.83 -8.74
C GLN A 151 6.80 6.76 -8.32
N GLY A 152 6.54 6.52 -7.03
CA GLY A 152 5.19 6.45 -6.48
C GLY A 152 4.39 7.74 -6.68
N TYR A 153 5.04 8.90 -6.52
CA TYR A 153 4.44 10.20 -6.77
C TYR A 153 4.01 10.37 -8.22
N ILE A 154 4.89 10.09 -9.18
CA ILE A 154 4.59 10.23 -10.62
C ILE A 154 3.46 9.31 -11.04
N ARG A 155 3.48 8.05 -10.58
CA ARG A 155 2.40 7.08 -10.84
C ARG A 155 1.07 7.54 -10.27
N HIS A 156 1.09 8.12 -9.07
CA HIS A 156 -0.11 8.64 -8.42
C HIS A 156 -0.70 9.86 -9.14
N GLN A 157 0.13 10.73 -9.72
CA GLN A 157 -0.35 11.95 -10.40
C GLN A 157 -0.81 11.71 -11.84
N LYS A 158 -0.09 10.86 -12.58
CA LYS A 158 -0.31 10.67 -14.03
C LYS A 158 -1.00 9.36 -14.42
N SER A 159 -1.30 8.48 -13.46
CA SER A 159 -1.60 7.07 -13.76
C SER A 159 -0.55 6.45 -14.71
N SER A 160 0.70 6.89 -14.58
CA SER A 160 1.79 6.52 -15.48
C SER A 160 2.26 5.09 -15.21
N SER A 161 2.65 4.37 -16.27
CA SER A 161 3.23 3.02 -16.18
C SER A 161 4.74 3.00 -15.93
N ILE A 162 5.39 4.18 -15.81
CA ILE A 162 6.85 4.29 -15.64
C ILE A 162 7.34 3.44 -14.48
N ASN A 163 8.42 2.69 -14.69
CA ASN A 163 9.06 1.89 -13.65
C ASN A 163 10.57 2.07 -13.64
N PHE A 164 11.07 2.86 -12.68
CA PHE A 164 12.49 3.14 -12.51
C PHE A 164 13.33 1.88 -12.28
N PHE A 165 12.73 0.80 -11.76
CA PHE A 165 13.45 -0.43 -11.43
C PHE A 165 13.56 -1.41 -12.60
N THR A 166 12.71 -1.30 -13.62
CA THR A 166 12.67 -2.24 -14.75
C THR A 166 12.93 -1.57 -16.09
N ASP A 167 12.44 -0.34 -16.28
CA ASP A 167 12.51 0.35 -17.56
C ASP A 167 13.99 0.63 -17.96
N PRO A 168 14.40 0.29 -19.20
CA PRO A 168 15.77 0.44 -19.66
C PRO A 168 16.33 1.86 -19.53
N GLU A 169 15.50 2.89 -19.73
CA GLU A 169 15.88 4.31 -19.70
C GLU A 169 16.44 4.74 -18.33
N PHE A 170 16.10 4.02 -17.26
CA PHE A 170 16.56 4.28 -15.89
C PHE A 170 17.75 3.41 -15.46
N LEU A 171 18.40 2.69 -16.39
CA LEU A 171 19.56 1.85 -16.07
C LEU A 171 20.69 2.67 -15.41
N ARG A 172 21.02 3.84 -15.96
CA ARG A 172 22.06 4.72 -15.41
C ARG A 172 21.71 5.24 -14.02
N ALA A 173 20.47 5.67 -13.82
CA ALA A 173 19.97 6.07 -12.50
C ALA A 173 20.05 4.93 -11.47
N ARG A 174 19.74 3.70 -11.86
CA ARG A 174 19.89 2.51 -11.01
C ARG A 174 21.35 2.22 -10.65
N GLN A 175 22.28 2.39 -11.59
CA GLN A 175 23.71 2.20 -11.32
C GLN A 175 24.25 3.25 -10.35
N VAL A 176 23.85 4.52 -10.50
CA VAL A 176 24.19 5.59 -9.54
C VAL A 176 23.59 5.30 -8.16
N LEU A 177 22.33 4.85 -8.11
CA LEU A 177 21.68 4.43 -6.88
C LEU A 177 22.47 3.33 -6.15
N ASP A 178 22.83 2.26 -6.87
CA ASP A 178 23.60 1.15 -6.31
C ASP A 178 24.98 1.61 -5.79
N ALA A 179 25.68 2.46 -6.55
CA ALA A 179 26.98 3.02 -6.15
C ALA A 179 26.87 3.86 -4.87
N VAL A 180 25.91 4.80 -4.81
CA VAL A 180 25.68 5.64 -3.62
C VAL A 180 25.26 4.78 -2.43
N MET A 181 24.38 3.79 -2.63
CA MET A 181 23.98 2.91 -1.53
C MET A 181 25.16 2.11 -0.95
N LYS A 182 26.08 1.64 -1.80
CA LYS A 182 27.33 0.96 -1.39
C LYS A 182 28.26 1.91 -0.64
N GLU A 183 28.48 3.12 -1.15
CA GLU A 183 29.26 4.18 -0.50
C GLU A 183 28.74 4.45 0.93
N ARG A 184 27.44 4.71 1.06
CA ARG A 184 26.81 4.99 2.37
C ARG A 184 26.90 3.78 3.32
N ALA A 185 26.80 2.57 2.80
CA ALA A 185 26.96 1.37 3.61
C ALA A 185 28.40 1.22 4.12
N THR A 186 29.41 1.49 3.27
CA THR A 186 30.82 1.47 3.67
C THR A 186 31.18 2.55 4.68
N GLU A 187 30.50 3.70 4.65
CA GLU A 187 30.60 4.77 5.65
C GLU A 187 29.92 4.42 6.99
N GLY A 188 29.31 3.24 7.11
CA GLY A 188 28.59 2.80 8.31
C GLY A 188 27.21 3.44 8.48
N LEU A 189 26.72 4.19 7.48
CA LEU A 189 25.42 4.86 7.50
C LEU A 189 24.29 3.85 7.25
N GLY A 190 23.88 3.15 8.32
CA GLY A 190 22.72 2.24 8.30
C GLY A 190 22.91 0.91 9.01
N ALA A 191 24.13 0.58 9.46
CA ALA A 191 24.47 -0.70 10.08
C ALA A 191 23.63 -1.05 11.34
N ASN A 192 23.11 -0.04 12.05
CA ASN A 192 22.40 -0.22 13.33
C ASN A 192 20.92 0.21 13.31
N THR A 193 20.22 0.09 12.17
CA THR A 193 18.83 0.61 12.08
C THR A 193 17.73 -0.40 12.44
N ARG A 194 18.03 -1.68 12.68
CA ARG A 194 17.05 -2.59 13.31
C ARG A 194 17.02 -2.32 14.81
N LYS A 195 16.30 -1.28 15.22
CA LYS A 195 15.82 -1.15 16.59
C LYS A 195 14.84 -2.29 16.85
N GLN A 196 15.34 -3.43 17.30
CA GLN A 196 14.49 -4.45 17.91
C GLN A 196 13.94 -3.84 19.21
N ALA A 197 12.65 -4.04 19.46
CA ALA A 197 12.09 -3.66 20.74
C ALA A 197 12.62 -4.64 21.78
N ASP A 198 13.05 -4.11 22.92
CA ASP A 198 13.43 -4.94 24.06
C ASP A 198 12.20 -5.71 24.56
N VAL A 199 12.44 -6.92 25.08
CA VAL A 199 11.38 -7.75 25.65
C VAL A 199 11.01 -7.18 27.02
N ILE A 200 9.71 -6.98 27.25
CA ILE A 200 9.22 -6.55 28.58
C ILE A 200 9.51 -7.68 29.57
N SER A 201 10.27 -7.38 30.60
CA SER A 201 10.61 -8.32 31.67
C SER A 201 9.50 -8.44 32.71
N VAL A 202 9.49 -9.53 33.47
CA VAL A 202 8.53 -9.75 34.57
C VAL A 202 8.65 -8.68 35.66
N ASP A 203 9.86 -8.19 35.91
CA ASP A 203 10.12 -7.14 36.89
C ASP A 203 9.55 -5.78 36.41
N GLU A 204 9.66 -5.49 35.12
CA GLU A 204 9.05 -4.31 34.53
C GLU A 204 7.53 -4.38 34.59
N GLU A 205 6.94 -5.52 34.25
CA GLU A 205 5.50 -5.76 34.37
C GLU A 205 5.03 -5.59 35.82
N THR A 206 5.73 -6.22 36.78
CA THR A 206 5.42 -6.10 38.22
C THR A 206 5.50 -4.64 38.66
N SER A 207 6.53 -3.90 38.22
CA SER A 207 6.64 -2.48 38.53
C SER A 207 5.49 -1.63 37.98
N LEU A 208 4.89 -2.00 36.84
CA LEU A 208 3.73 -1.30 36.29
C LEU A 208 2.49 -1.49 37.18
N TYR A 209 2.30 -2.69 37.74
CA TYR A 209 1.25 -2.97 38.71
C TYR A 209 1.50 -2.26 40.05
N ASP A 210 2.72 -2.35 40.60
CA ASP A 210 3.08 -1.72 41.88
C ASP A 210 2.93 -0.19 41.87
N LYS A 211 3.18 0.43 40.71
CA LYS A 211 3.00 1.88 40.50
C LYS A 211 1.55 2.29 40.23
N GLY A 212 0.62 1.34 40.16
CA GLY A 212 -0.78 1.59 39.82
C GLY A 212 -0.97 2.14 38.41
N ILE A 213 -0.06 1.82 37.47
CA ILE A 213 -0.26 2.10 36.05
C ILE A 213 -1.20 1.05 35.46
N LEU A 214 -0.97 -0.21 35.83
CA LEU A 214 -1.88 -1.32 35.59
C LEU A 214 -2.60 -1.67 36.88
N GLY A 215 -3.85 -2.10 36.78
CA GLY A 215 -4.72 -2.35 37.92
C GLY A 215 -6.19 -2.33 37.53
N VAL A 216 -7.03 -2.53 38.53
CA VAL A 216 -8.50 -2.55 38.39
C VAL A 216 -9.18 -1.50 39.27
N ASP A 217 -8.41 -0.64 39.93
CA ASP A 217 -8.91 0.26 40.98
C ASP A 217 -9.72 1.43 40.40
N ASN A 218 -9.45 1.81 39.14
CA ASN A 218 -10.23 2.84 38.44
C ASN A 218 -10.39 2.55 36.94
N PRO A 219 -11.36 3.20 36.26
CA PRO A 219 -11.65 2.92 34.85
C PRO A 219 -10.47 3.13 33.89
N GLN A 220 -9.59 4.10 34.16
CA GLN A 220 -8.43 4.38 33.32
C GLN A 220 -7.38 3.27 33.47
N GLN A 221 -7.04 2.88 34.69
CA GLN A 221 -6.15 1.74 34.96
C GLN A 221 -6.69 0.45 34.36
N LEU A 222 -7.99 0.18 34.46
CA LEU A 222 -8.60 -1.00 33.87
C LEU A 222 -8.45 -0.99 32.35
N LEU A 223 -8.64 0.16 31.71
CA LEU A 223 -8.47 0.31 30.26
C LEU A 223 -7.01 0.09 29.84
N ASP A 224 -6.05 0.69 30.57
CA ASP A 224 -4.62 0.55 30.30
C ASP A 224 -4.17 -0.91 30.51
N THR A 225 -4.70 -1.58 31.52
CA THR A 225 -4.51 -3.02 31.78
C THR A 225 -5.05 -3.87 30.66
N LEU A 226 -6.27 -3.60 30.20
CA LEU A 226 -6.86 -4.34 29.08
C LEU A 226 -6.05 -4.13 27.79
N LEU A 227 -5.61 -2.90 27.53
CA LEU A 227 -4.75 -2.58 26.39
C LEU A 227 -3.45 -3.38 26.44
N TYR A 228 -2.79 -3.39 27.60
CA TYR A 228 -1.57 -4.15 27.85
C TYR A 228 -1.78 -5.66 27.65
N LEU A 229 -2.76 -6.26 28.33
CA LEU A 229 -3.05 -7.70 28.24
C LEU A 229 -3.45 -8.15 26.83
N CYS A 230 -4.26 -7.36 26.12
CA CYS A 230 -4.57 -7.65 24.72
C CYS A 230 -3.32 -7.57 23.83
N GLY A 231 -2.44 -6.61 24.07
CA GLY A 231 -1.16 -6.48 23.36
C GLY A 231 -0.26 -7.70 23.61
N LEU A 232 -0.14 -8.09 24.88
CA LEU A 232 0.69 -9.20 25.34
C LEU A 232 0.18 -10.55 24.81
N HIS A 233 -1.08 -10.89 25.07
CA HIS A 233 -1.61 -12.23 24.81
C HIS A 233 -2.05 -12.46 23.36
N PHE A 234 -2.47 -11.41 22.64
CA PHE A 234 -2.91 -11.53 21.25
C PHE A 234 -1.93 -10.93 20.24
N ALA A 235 -0.75 -10.51 20.71
CA ALA A 235 0.31 -9.91 19.90
C ALA A 235 -0.19 -8.73 19.05
N LEU A 236 -1.04 -7.89 19.64
CA LEU A 236 -1.51 -6.65 19.00
C LEU A 236 -0.42 -5.59 19.12
N ARG A 237 -0.05 -4.97 18.00
CA ARG A 237 1.09 -4.01 17.94
C ARG A 237 0.67 -2.61 17.52
N GLY A 238 -0.43 -2.50 16.78
CA GLY A 238 -0.91 -1.22 16.26
C GLY A 238 -2.12 -0.70 17.02
N GLY A 239 -2.13 0.60 17.36
CA GLY A 239 -3.31 1.22 17.98
C GLY A 239 -4.60 1.10 17.15
N THR A 240 -4.50 0.94 15.82
CA THR A 240 -5.67 0.64 14.98
C THR A 240 -6.21 -0.78 15.18
N GLU A 241 -5.35 -1.76 15.49
CA GLU A 241 -5.77 -3.13 15.78
C GLU A 241 -6.57 -3.14 17.09
N HIS A 242 -6.05 -2.51 18.15
CA HIS A 242 -6.76 -2.38 19.43
C HIS A 242 -8.12 -1.68 19.28
N ARG A 243 -8.16 -0.52 18.61
CA ARG A 243 -9.40 0.26 18.44
C ARG A 243 -10.46 -0.44 17.59
N ARG A 244 -10.09 -1.44 16.79
CA ARG A 244 -11.01 -2.17 15.92
C ARG A 244 -11.54 -3.46 16.55
N LEU A 245 -11.11 -3.81 17.76
CA LEU A 245 -11.67 -4.95 18.47
C LEU A 245 -13.17 -4.75 18.68
N ARG A 246 -13.93 -5.79 18.34
CA ARG A 246 -15.38 -5.83 18.48
C ARG A 246 -15.75 -6.87 19.52
N LEU A 247 -16.77 -6.56 20.33
CA LEU A 247 -17.29 -7.46 21.36
C LEU A 247 -18.53 -8.24 20.90
N ASN A 248 -19.36 -7.65 20.04
CA ASN A 248 -20.70 -8.18 19.76
C ASN A 248 -20.76 -8.89 18.40
N SER A 249 -20.89 -8.12 17.30
CA SER A 249 -21.03 -8.69 15.97
C SER A 249 -19.65 -9.03 15.38
N ASN A 250 -19.45 -10.31 15.06
CA ASN A 250 -18.19 -10.86 14.51
C ASN A 250 -16.96 -10.43 15.32
N PRO A 251 -16.88 -10.82 16.60
CA PRO A 251 -15.74 -10.45 17.45
C PRO A 251 -14.47 -11.15 16.98
N GLN A 252 -13.34 -10.45 17.04
CA GLN A 252 -12.04 -11.05 16.69
C GLN A 252 -11.54 -12.02 17.77
N ILE A 253 -11.93 -11.79 19.02
CA ILE A 253 -11.59 -12.64 20.16
C ILE A 253 -12.80 -13.52 20.46
N THR A 254 -12.62 -14.83 20.39
CA THR A 254 -13.68 -15.83 20.58
C THR A 254 -13.24 -16.93 21.54
N GLY A 255 -14.22 -17.66 22.09
CA GLY A 255 -13.99 -18.73 23.06
C GLY A 255 -14.74 -18.48 24.37
N PRO A 256 -14.32 -19.14 25.47
CA PRO A 256 -13.20 -20.07 25.54
C PRO A 256 -13.43 -21.36 24.74
N PHE A 257 -12.37 -21.89 24.15
CA PHE A 257 -12.32 -23.21 23.53
C PHE A 257 -11.49 -24.16 24.38
N GLN A 258 -11.61 -25.47 24.17
CA GLN A 258 -10.78 -26.46 24.84
C GLN A 258 -9.76 -27.04 23.85
N ASP A 259 -8.48 -27.04 24.24
CA ASP A 259 -7.43 -27.66 23.46
C ASP A 259 -7.51 -29.19 23.58
N LYS A 260 -7.39 -29.87 22.44
CA LYS A 260 -7.53 -31.33 22.36
C LYS A 260 -6.38 -32.06 23.06
N ASP A 261 -5.20 -31.46 23.07
CA ASP A 261 -3.96 -32.10 23.52
C ASP A 261 -3.63 -31.69 24.95
N ALA A 262 -3.72 -30.39 25.26
CA ALA A 262 -3.31 -29.85 26.56
C ALA A 262 -4.41 -29.90 27.64
N LYS A 263 -5.68 -30.18 27.27
CA LYS A 263 -6.89 -30.03 28.11
C LYS A 263 -7.10 -28.61 28.71
N LEU A 264 -6.24 -27.64 28.37
CA LEU A 264 -6.36 -26.25 28.77
C LEU A 264 -7.38 -25.52 27.92
N ARG A 265 -8.07 -24.55 28.53
CA ARG A 265 -8.93 -23.63 27.79
C ARG A 265 -8.12 -22.49 27.18
N TYR A 266 -8.58 -21.94 26.07
CA TYR A 266 -7.95 -20.79 25.44
C TYR A 266 -8.95 -19.84 24.79
N LEU A 267 -8.58 -18.57 24.69
CA LEU A 267 -9.21 -17.59 23.83
C LEU A 267 -8.49 -17.55 22.48
N LEU A 268 -9.24 -17.46 21.39
CA LEU A 268 -8.71 -17.35 20.03
C LEU A 268 -8.89 -15.92 19.54
N TYR A 269 -7.79 -15.24 19.25
CA TYR A 269 -7.79 -14.05 18.43
C TYR A 269 -7.60 -14.42 16.96
N LYS A 270 -8.48 -13.93 16.09
CA LYS A 270 -8.36 -14.00 14.63
C LYS A 270 -8.34 -12.59 14.05
N GLU A 271 -7.25 -12.26 13.37
CA GLU A 271 -7.10 -10.97 12.71
C GLU A 271 -8.06 -10.83 11.54
N ASP A 272 -8.71 -9.66 11.42
CA ASP A 272 -9.44 -9.30 10.19
C ASP A 272 -8.47 -8.76 9.14
N VAL A 273 -7.81 -7.66 9.49
CA VAL A 273 -6.83 -6.93 8.68
C VAL A 273 -5.79 -6.30 9.59
N SER A 274 -4.57 -6.15 9.09
CA SER A 274 -3.46 -5.46 9.74
C SER A 274 -2.72 -4.55 8.76
N LYS A 275 -1.66 -3.88 9.22
CA LYS A 275 -0.76 -3.16 8.31
C LYS A 275 -0.11 -4.09 7.28
N ALA A 276 0.20 -5.32 7.66
CA ALA A 276 0.82 -6.32 6.79
C ALA A 276 -0.21 -7.13 6.00
N ASN A 277 -1.47 -7.12 6.43
CA ASN A 277 -2.59 -7.74 5.75
C ASN A 277 -3.76 -6.75 5.67
N ALA A 278 -3.67 -5.75 4.79
CA ALA A 278 -4.74 -4.77 4.64
C ALA A 278 -5.96 -5.33 3.87
N GLY A 279 -5.95 -6.62 3.52
CA GLY A 279 -6.85 -7.20 2.54
C GLY A 279 -6.56 -6.72 1.11
N GLY A 280 -7.55 -6.86 0.23
CA GLY A 280 -7.46 -6.44 -1.17
C GLY A 280 -6.64 -7.39 -2.05
N LEU A 281 -6.43 -6.98 -3.31
CA LEU A 281 -5.86 -7.84 -4.36
C LEU A 281 -4.50 -8.45 -3.99
N LYS A 282 -3.63 -7.67 -3.34
CA LYS A 282 -2.26 -8.09 -2.99
C LYS A 282 -2.20 -9.03 -1.79
N HIS A 283 -3.23 -9.06 -0.95
CA HIS A 283 -3.24 -9.86 0.27
C HIS A 283 -4.26 -11.00 0.25
N ARG A 284 -4.83 -11.33 -0.92
CA ARG A 284 -5.84 -12.40 -1.05
C ARG A 284 -5.37 -13.76 -0.53
N LYS A 285 -4.06 -14.04 -0.61
CA LYS A 285 -3.44 -15.29 -0.14
C LYS A 285 -2.75 -15.15 1.22
N VAL A 286 -2.81 -13.98 1.85
CA VAL A 286 -2.20 -13.77 3.17
C VAL A 286 -3.09 -14.43 4.20
N VAL A 287 -2.52 -15.37 4.96
CA VAL A 287 -3.21 -16.01 6.08
C VAL A 287 -3.32 -15.01 7.22
N PRO A 288 -4.53 -14.70 7.72
CA PRO A 288 -4.66 -13.80 8.85
C PRO A 288 -3.98 -14.37 10.09
N LYS A 289 -3.41 -13.48 10.90
CA LYS A 289 -2.79 -13.85 12.18
C LYS A 289 -3.85 -14.46 13.10
N CYS A 290 -3.56 -15.65 13.62
CA CYS A 290 -4.34 -16.32 14.64
C CYS A 290 -3.47 -16.55 15.88
N VAL A 291 -3.93 -16.15 17.05
CA VAL A 291 -3.20 -16.30 18.32
C VAL A 291 -4.10 -16.95 19.35
N ARG A 292 -3.58 -17.96 20.05
CA ARG A 292 -4.26 -18.62 21.16
C ARG A 292 -3.68 -18.12 22.48
N ALA A 293 -4.54 -17.58 23.35
CA ALA A 293 -4.19 -17.21 24.71
C ALA A 293 -4.75 -18.27 25.66
N PHE A 294 -3.87 -19.13 26.19
CA PHE A 294 -4.26 -20.22 27.08
C PHE A 294 -4.53 -19.73 28.50
N GLU A 295 -5.41 -20.43 29.21
CA GLU A 295 -5.62 -20.19 30.64
C GLU A 295 -4.33 -20.45 31.42
N ASN A 296 -4.05 -19.62 32.43
CA ASN A 296 -2.94 -19.84 33.34
C ASN A 296 -3.39 -20.82 34.44
N PRO A 297 -2.86 -22.06 34.49
CA PRO A 297 -3.28 -23.05 35.48
C PRO A 297 -2.87 -22.68 36.91
N GLU A 298 -1.83 -21.87 37.09
CA GLU A 298 -1.30 -21.51 38.43
C GLU A 298 -2.09 -20.37 39.10
N ASN A 299 -2.93 -19.65 38.36
CA ASN A 299 -3.58 -18.43 38.84
C ASN A 299 -5.08 -18.42 38.53
N ARG A 300 -5.78 -19.55 38.75
CA ARG A 300 -7.20 -19.74 38.39
C ARG A 300 -8.20 -18.81 39.11
N ASN A 301 -7.81 -18.15 40.20
CA ASN A 301 -8.72 -17.50 41.15
C ASN A 301 -8.34 -16.04 41.52
N LYS A 302 -7.52 -15.35 40.72
CA LYS A 302 -7.33 -13.89 40.87
C LYS A 302 -8.16 -13.15 39.83
#